data_AF-A0AA85BQG5-F1
#
_entry.id   AF-A0AA85BQG5-F1
#
_cell.length_a   1.000
_cell.length_b   1.000
_cell.length_c   1.000
_cell.angle_alpha   90.00
_cell.angle_beta   90.00
_cell.angle_gamma   90.00
#
_symmetry.space_group_name_H-M   'P 1'
#
loop_
_entity.id
_entity.type
_entity.pdbx_description
1 polymer ?
#
loop_
_entity_poly.entity_id
_entity_poly.type
_entity_poly.pdbx_seq_one_letter_code
_entity_poly.pdbx_strand_id
1 'polypeptide(L)'
;MRAACKEETRKILHDADVEKMLVSLLSHEDEGVRAASAQVIAILSESSVCQDRIAELGGPELLIRMTRSDHRELKSAGATALAALTTGNGSICREVASRNSGLEALLSCLHIGDPEVDLITVGGLIALTNLATEETTRPKVLHVITAKLLIPTLNSNSVLTQSKAALAVASLISEQHNIQQFIQLGGLSSLLNLVQSTHNDVRRSACWAIASLTADHTAAVTLSQLNGITILQTLNESITRKNAFTELALKRVLDANLMAKFALTGYLDFVDHIPDLFYDPGQITNPSQFLTLDEYNEQSVNDRRPIFLINLQKCDIVSSSDYLQSQDSNDAKTDDLKHDDLNYFNEMKYPFDSTLHDWLNIAIKQITSISELKEQIKSLGEFVASCFGGSVNKDEQFTLRNELSLAQLRCQLNSNLIPIGLIKQGSFLQRALVFKLLADRIGLPTNLIRGTYGRSFNEVLIEPENSKSQTYRDLYVVDLMFQPGKLLKTSTSEALEYTSIAC
;
A
#
# COMPACT_ATOMS: atom_id res chain seq x y z
N MET A 1 -30.25 -29.25 -19.17
CA MET A 1 -29.46 -28.12 -18.61
C MET A 1 -29.63 -28.01 -17.09
N ARG A 2 -30.78 -27.56 -16.54
CA ARG A 2 -30.96 -27.35 -15.06
C ARG A 2 -30.75 -28.57 -14.15
N ALA A 3 -30.88 -29.80 -14.66
CA ALA A 3 -30.69 -31.01 -13.87
C ALA A 3 -29.22 -31.24 -13.47
N ALA A 4 -28.25 -30.91 -14.34
CA ALA A 4 -26.82 -31.17 -14.12
C ALA A 4 -26.15 -30.24 -13.07
N CYS A 5 -26.87 -29.24 -12.56
CA CYS A 5 -26.40 -28.38 -11.48
C CYS A 5 -26.44 -29.08 -10.10
N LYS A 6 -27.13 -30.22 -9.96
CA LYS A 6 -27.14 -31.01 -8.73
C LYS A 6 -25.99 -32.00 -8.73
N GLU A 7 -25.29 -32.10 -7.60
CA GLU A 7 -24.16 -33.04 -7.42
C GLU A 7 -24.55 -34.49 -7.73
N GLU A 8 -25.72 -34.94 -7.25
CA GLU A 8 -26.24 -36.29 -7.51
C GLU A 8 -26.44 -36.55 -9.01
N THR A 9 -26.91 -35.55 -9.75
CA THR A 9 -27.08 -35.67 -11.20
C THR A 9 -25.74 -35.73 -11.92
N ARG A 10 -24.72 -34.98 -11.45
CA ARG A 10 -23.36 -35.10 -12.02
C ARG A 10 -22.78 -36.50 -11.82
N LYS A 11 -22.99 -37.12 -10.66
CA LYS A 11 -22.56 -38.51 -10.40
C LYS A 11 -23.22 -39.49 -11.38
N ILE A 12 -24.53 -39.40 -11.57
CA ILE A 12 -25.25 -40.25 -12.53
C ILE A 12 -24.74 -40.05 -13.96
N LEU A 13 -24.45 -38.79 -14.36
CA LEU A 13 -23.91 -38.50 -15.68
C LEU A 13 -22.49 -39.05 -15.86
N HIS A 14 -21.67 -38.98 -14.81
CA HIS A 14 -20.34 -39.57 -14.78
C HIS A 14 -20.38 -41.10 -14.91
N ASP A 15 -21.25 -41.76 -14.15
CA ASP A 15 -21.44 -43.22 -14.21
C ASP A 15 -21.90 -43.68 -15.61
N ALA A 16 -22.55 -42.80 -16.37
CA ALA A 16 -22.96 -43.01 -17.75
C ALA A 16 -21.90 -42.62 -18.81
N ASP A 17 -20.67 -42.23 -18.40
CA ASP A 17 -19.53 -41.79 -19.24
C ASP A 17 -19.94 -40.68 -20.25
N VAL A 18 -20.81 -39.77 -19.80
CA VAL A 18 -21.33 -38.66 -20.62
C VAL A 18 -20.20 -37.72 -21.06
N GLU A 19 -19.13 -37.61 -20.27
CA GLU A 19 -17.93 -36.83 -20.58
C GLU A 19 -17.31 -37.26 -21.92
N LYS A 20 -17.23 -38.56 -22.19
CA LYS A 20 -16.70 -39.10 -23.45
C LYS A 20 -17.51 -38.66 -24.65
N MET A 21 -18.85 -38.69 -24.50
CA MET A 21 -19.75 -38.22 -25.54
C MET A 21 -19.54 -36.71 -25.78
N LEU A 22 -19.55 -35.90 -24.72
CA LEU A 22 -19.42 -34.45 -24.83
C LEU A 22 -18.07 -34.04 -25.45
N VAL A 23 -16.97 -34.66 -25.03
CA VAL A 23 -15.65 -34.37 -25.61
C VAL A 23 -15.60 -34.72 -27.10
N SER A 24 -16.24 -35.81 -27.53
CA SER A 24 -16.30 -36.13 -28.97
C SER A 24 -17.12 -35.09 -29.76
N LEU A 25 -18.20 -34.55 -29.18
CA LEU A 25 -19.02 -33.49 -29.79
C LEU A 25 -18.30 -32.14 -29.91
N LEU A 26 -17.19 -31.89 -29.20
CA LEU A 26 -16.39 -30.67 -29.37
C LEU A 26 -15.70 -30.57 -30.75
N SER A 27 -15.61 -31.69 -31.46
CA SER A 27 -15.09 -31.78 -32.82
C SER A 27 -16.17 -31.99 -33.89
N HIS A 28 -17.45 -31.85 -33.53
CA HIS A 28 -18.57 -31.97 -34.47
C HIS A 28 -18.52 -30.87 -35.55
N GLU A 29 -19.11 -31.10 -36.72
CA GLU A 29 -19.10 -30.12 -37.82
C GLU A 29 -19.94 -28.88 -37.50
N ASP A 30 -21.07 -29.07 -36.83
CA ASP A 30 -21.97 -28.00 -36.40
C ASP A 30 -21.42 -27.21 -35.20
N GLU A 31 -21.29 -25.89 -35.35
CA GLU A 31 -20.75 -25.01 -34.32
C GLU A 31 -21.67 -24.87 -33.09
N GLY A 32 -22.98 -24.92 -33.30
CA GLY A 32 -23.97 -24.87 -32.22
C GLY A 32 -23.87 -26.10 -31.33
N VAL A 33 -23.69 -27.29 -31.92
CA VAL A 33 -23.45 -28.55 -31.19
C VAL A 33 -22.17 -28.46 -30.36
N ARG A 34 -21.08 -27.93 -30.93
CA ARG A 34 -19.81 -27.75 -30.20
C ARG A 34 -19.99 -26.78 -29.03
N ALA A 35 -20.64 -25.64 -29.25
CA ALA A 35 -20.89 -24.63 -28.22
C ALA A 35 -21.77 -25.20 -27.09
N ALA A 36 -22.85 -25.91 -27.42
CA ALA A 36 -23.72 -26.56 -26.45
C ALA A 36 -22.95 -27.62 -25.64
N SER A 37 -22.11 -28.43 -26.29
CA SER A 37 -21.27 -29.41 -25.60
C SER A 37 -20.31 -28.75 -24.60
N ALA A 38 -19.62 -27.69 -25.01
CA ALA A 38 -18.71 -26.95 -24.14
C ALA A 38 -19.44 -26.31 -22.93
N GLN A 39 -20.66 -25.80 -23.12
CA GLN A 39 -21.48 -25.28 -22.01
C GLN A 39 -21.84 -26.37 -20.99
N VAL A 40 -22.17 -27.58 -21.45
CA VAL A 40 -22.44 -28.71 -20.54
C VAL A 40 -21.16 -29.13 -19.81
N ILE A 41 -20.02 -29.17 -20.51
CA ILE A 41 -18.72 -29.44 -19.91
C ILE A 41 -18.41 -28.43 -18.79
N ALA A 42 -18.70 -27.14 -19.00
CA ALA A 42 -18.51 -26.11 -17.97
C ALA A 42 -19.29 -26.42 -16.68
N ILE A 43 -20.51 -26.94 -16.80
CA ILE A 43 -21.36 -27.32 -15.65
C ILE A 43 -20.83 -28.59 -14.97
N LEU A 44 -20.41 -29.60 -15.75
CA LEU A 44 -19.85 -30.84 -15.20
C LEU A 44 -18.52 -30.60 -14.47
N SER A 45 -17.77 -29.58 -14.88
CA SER A 45 -16.49 -29.20 -14.29
C SER A 45 -16.58 -28.68 -12.85
N GLU A 46 -17.77 -28.53 -12.27
CA GLU A 46 -17.93 -28.36 -10.82
C GLU A 46 -17.52 -29.62 -10.02
N SER A 47 -17.43 -30.78 -10.67
CA SER A 47 -16.94 -32.04 -10.10
C SER A 47 -15.50 -32.27 -10.52
N SER A 48 -14.58 -32.42 -9.56
CA SER A 48 -13.17 -32.72 -9.85
C SER A 48 -12.99 -34.03 -10.63
N VAL A 49 -13.82 -35.03 -10.34
CA VAL A 49 -13.81 -36.32 -11.07
C VAL A 49 -14.15 -36.13 -12.55
N CYS A 50 -15.16 -35.31 -12.85
CA CYS A 50 -15.52 -35.01 -14.23
C CYS A 50 -14.43 -34.17 -14.91
N GLN A 51 -13.82 -33.20 -14.20
CA GLN A 51 -12.70 -32.42 -14.73
C GLN A 51 -11.55 -33.31 -15.18
N ASP A 52 -11.11 -34.23 -14.30
CA ASP A 52 -10.01 -35.16 -14.60
C ASP A 52 -10.37 -36.07 -15.78
N ARG A 53 -11.60 -36.61 -15.78
CA ARG A 53 -12.09 -37.44 -16.90
C ARG A 53 -12.10 -36.68 -18.23
N ILE A 54 -12.57 -35.43 -18.24
CA ILE A 54 -12.58 -34.58 -19.43
C ILE A 54 -11.15 -34.28 -19.91
N ALA A 55 -10.22 -34.07 -18.98
CA ALA A 55 -8.81 -33.84 -19.28
C ALA A 55 -8.15 -35.09 -19.91
N GLU A 56 -8.37 -36.28 -19.35
CA GLU A 56 -7.90 -37.56 -19.91
C GLU A 56 -8.36 -37.78 -21.35
N LEU A 57 -9.56 -37.32 -21.68
CA LEU A 57 -10.16 -37.44 -23.01
C LEU A 57 -9.65 -36.39 -24.00
N GLY A 58 -8.74 -35.48 -23.60
CA GLY A 58 -8.20 -34.42 -24.46
C GLY A 58 -9.11 -33.20 -24.59
N GLY A 59 -10.08 -33.02 -23.68
CA GLY A 59 -11.01 -31.89 -23.67
C GLY A 59 -10.33 -30.50 -23.67
N PRO A 60 -9.30 -30.24 -22.83
CA PRO A 60 -8.64 -28.94 -22.77
C PRO A 60 -8.11 -28.46 -24.13
N GLU A 61 -7.53 -29.35 -24.93
CA GLU A 61 -7.01 -29.00 -26.27
C GLU A 61 -8.12 -28.52 -27.22
N LEU A 62 -9.23 -29.25 -27.27
CA LEU A 62 -10.36 -28.92 -28.13
C LEU A 62 -11.01 -27.60 -27.70
N LEU A 63 -11.07 -27.34 -26.40
CA LEU A 63 -11.60 -26.09 -25.86
C LEU A 63 -10.66 -24.91 -26.13
N ILE A 64 -9.33 -25.09 -26.03
CA ILE A 64 -8.35 -24.06 -26.45
C ILE A 64 -8.55 -23.71 -27.94
N ARG A 65 -8.78 -24.72 -28.80
CA ARG A 65 -9.09 -24.49 -30.22
C ARG A 65 -10.37 -23.70 -30.40
N MET A 66 -11.41 -23.98 -29.61
CA MET A 66 -12.67 -23.23 -29.63
C MET A 66 -12.48 -21.78 -29.20
N THR A 67 -11.66 -21.51 -28.18
CA THR A 67 -11.33 -20.15 -27.72
C THR A 67 -10.57 -19.32 -28.76
N ARG A 68 -9.95 -19.97 -29.75
CA ARG A 68 -9.28 -19.29 -30.87
C ARG A 68 -10.18 -19.06 -32.08
N SER A 69 -11.46 -19.45 -32.02
CA SER A 69 -12.39 -19.25 -33.13
C SER A 69 -12.76 -17.78 -33.31
N ASP A 70 -13.00 -17.38 -34.55
CA ASP A 70 -13.58 -16.06 -34.90
C ASP A 70 -15.08 -16.00 -34.56
N HIS A 71 -15.74 -17.16 -34.41
CA HIS A 71 -17.14 -17.25 -34.01
C HIS A 71 -17.30 -16.98 -32.51
N ARG A 72 -17.96 -15.85 -32.19
CA ARG A 72 -18.15 -15.33 -30.83
C ARG A 72 -18.76 -16.33 -29.87
N GLU A 73 -19.84 -17.01 -30.27
CA GLU A 73 -20.53 -18.00 -29.42
C GLU A 73 -19.63 -19.18 -29.05
N LEU A 74 -18.90 -19.69 -30.05
CA LEU A 74 -17.98 -20.81 -29.87
C LEU A 74 -16.79 -20.43 -28.98
N LYS A 75 -16.23 -19.23 -29.20
CA LYS A 75 -15.16 -18.67 -28.38
C LYS A 75 -15.61 -18.49 -26.93
N SER A 76 -16.82 -17.97 -26.72
CA SER A 76 -17.45 -17.80 -25.41
C SER A 76 -17.64 -19.12 -24.67
N ALA A 77 -18.21 -20.11 -25.35
CA ALA A 77 -18.41 -21.44 -24.78
C ALA A 77 -17.09 -22.12 -24.41
N GLY A 78 -16.08 -22.03 -25.29
CA GLY A 78 -14.73 -22.55 -25.04
C GLY A 78 -14.05 -21.89 -23.85
N ALA A 79 -14.05 -20.54 -23.79
CA ALA A 79 -13.46 -19.79 -22.68
C ALA A 79 -14.14 -20.09 -21.33
N THR A 80 -15.48 -20.18 -21.32
CA THR A 80 -16.26 -20.51 -20.11
C THR A 80 -15.95 -21.93 -19.63
N ALA A 81 -15.87 -22.90 -20.53
CA ALA A 81 -15.53 -24.28 -20.19
C ALA A 81 -14.09 -24.41 -19.66
N LEU A 82 -13.11 -23.73 -20.27
CA LEU A 82 -11.74 -23.71 -19.76
C LEU A 82 -11.64 -23.05 -18.38
N ALA A 83 -12.36 -21.96 -18.15
CA ALA A 83 -12.44 -21.32 -16.85
C ALA A 83 -12.96 -22.28 -15.78
N ALA A 84 -14.00 -23.05 -16.10
CA ALA A 84 -14.57 -24.04 -15.17
C ALA A 84 -13.61 -25.23 -14.94
N LEU A 85 -12.98 -25.77 -15.99
CA LEU A 85 -12.03 -26.89 -15.88
C LEU A 85 -10.77 -26.54 -15.08
N THR A 86 -10.28 -25.30 -15.18
CA THR A 86 -9.09 -24.84 -14.45
C THR A 86 -9.39 -24.49 -12.99
N THR A 87 -10.66 -24.38 -12.60
CA THR A 87 -11.02 -23.98 -11.24
C THR A 87 -10.69 -25.10 -10.27
N GLY A 88 -9.71 -24.86 -9.39
CA GLY A 88 -9.30 -25.80 -8.34
C GLY A 88 -8.55 -27.04 -8.83
N ASN A 89 -8.21 -27.12 -10.13
CA ASN A 89 -7.54 -28.29 -10.71
C ASN A 89 -6.16 -27.93 -11.29
N GLY A 90 -5.11 -28.17 -10.50
CA GLY A 90 -3.75 -27.79 -10.87
C GLY A 90 -3.17 -28.59 -12.04
N SER A 91 -3.61 -29.84 -12.27
CA SER A 91 -3.12 -30.64 -13.39
C SER A 91 -3.56 -30.03 -14.73
N ILE A 92 -4.83 -29.62 -14.80
CA ILE A 92 -5.39 -28.95 -15.98
C ILE A 92 -4.78 -27.57 -16.15
N CYS A 93 -4.57 -26.80 -15.09
CA CYS A 93 -3.84 -25.52 -15.17
C CYS A 93 -2.48 -25.71 -15.83
N ARG A 94 -1.70 -26.72 -15.39
CA ARG A 94 -0.40 -27.06 -16.00
C ARG A 94 -0.51 -27.45 -17.46
N GLU A 95 -1.49 -28.26 -17.81
CA GLU A 95 -1.71 -28.66 -19.20
C GLU A 95 -1.99 -27.43 -20.08
N VAL A 96 -2.95 -26.58 -19.69
CA VAL A 96 -3.33 -25.38 -20.45
C VAL A 96 -2.15 -24.41 -20.57
N ALA A 97 -1.41 -24.18 -19.49
CA ALA A 97 -0.26 -23.26 -19.48
C ALA A 97 0.98 -23.82 -20.18
N SER A 98 1.11 -25.15 -20.33
CA SER A 98 2.24 -25.78 -21.04
C SER A 98 2.17 -25.59 -22.55
N ARG A 99 0.97 -25.34 -23.08
CA ARG A 99 0.73 -25.12 -24.51
C ARG A 99 0.85 -23.62 -24.79
N ASN A 100 1.78 -23.21 -25.65
CA ASN A 100 1.91 -21.78 -26.04
C ASN A 100 0.59 -21.20 -26.57
N SER A 101 -0.15 -22.01 -27.33
CA SER A 101 -1.47 -21.65 -27.85
C SER A 101 -2.54 -21.45 -26.76
N GLY A 102 -2.36 -22.01 -25.56
CA GLY A 102 -3.30 -21.91 -24.45
C GLY A 102 -3.30 -20.51 -23.83
N LEU A 103 -2.13 -20.01 -23.42
CA LEU A 103 -2.00 -18.65 -22.88
C LEU A 103 -2.38 -17.60 -23.92
N GLU A 104 -1.93 -17.73 -25.17
CA GLU A 104 -2.32 -16.84 -26.26
C GLU A 104 -3.83 -16.81 -26.48
N ALA A 105 -4.49 -17.97 -26.45
CA ALA A 105 -5.94 -18.07 -26.61
C ALA A 105 -6.66 -17.29 -25.50
N LEU A 106 -6.26 -17.49 -24.24
CA LEU A 106 -6.85 -16.81 -23.09
C LEU A 106 -6.60 -15.29 -23.11
N LEU A 107 -5.40 -14.85 -23.50
CA LEU A 107 -5.09 -13.43 -23.64
C LEU A 107 -5.90 -12.78 -24.77
N SER A 108 -6.16 -13.52 -25.86
CA SER A 108 -7.02 -13.05 -26.95
C SER A 108 -8.46 -12.77 -26.50
N CYS A 109 -8.91 -13.36 -25.39
CA CYS A 109 -10.24 -13.10 -24.81
C CYS A 109 -10.33 -11.71 -24.15
N LEU A 110 -9.22 -11.10 -23.75
CA LEU A 110 -9.21 -9.82 -23.02
C LEU A 110 -9.32 -8.58 -23.93
N HIS A 111 -9.23 -8.76 -25.25
CA HIS A 111 -9.19 -7.67 -26.23
C HIS A 111 -10.57 -7.19 -26.69
N ILE A 112 -11.66 -7.70 -26.10
CA ILE A 112 -13.02 -7.48 -26.60
C ILE A 112 -13.73 -6.46 -25.70
N GLY A 113 -13.95 -5.25 -26.25
CA GLY A 113 -14.72 -4.17 -25.62
C GLY A 113 -16.21 -4.16 -25.98
N ASP A 114 -16.72 -5.25 -26.58
CA ASP A 114 -18.11 -5.38 -27.02
C ASP A 114 -18.99 -5.95 -25.88
N PRO A 115 -20.03 -5.21 -25.42
CA PRO A 115 -20.96 -5.65 -24.38
C PRO A 115 -21.71 -6.96 -24.70
N GLU A 116 -21.89 -7.29 -25.98
CA GLU A 116 -22.58 -8.53 -26.36
C GLU A 116 -21.77 -9.79 -26.04
N VAL A 117 -20.49 -9.64 -25.67
CA VAL A 117 -19.54 -10.75 -25.55
C VAL A 117 -18.76 -10.77 -24.24
N ASP A 118 -19.34 -10.20 -23.17
CA ASP A 118 -18.78 -10.16 -21.81
C ASP A 118 -18.28 -11.53 -21.30
N LEU A 119 -18.98 -12.61 -21.67
CA LEU A 119 -18.64 -13.97 -21.22
C LEU A 119 -17.28 -14.46 -21.75
N ILE A 120 -16.84 -14.00 -22.92
CA ILE A 120 -15.48 -14.32 -23.41
C ILE A 120 -14.44 -13.70 -22.48
N THR A 121 -14.57 -12.39 -22.23
CA THR A 121 -13.64 -11.64 -21.37
C THR A 121 -13.64 -12.22 -19.96
N VAL A 122 -14.82 -12.49 -19.40
CA VAL A 122 -14.97 -13.11 -18.08
C VAL A 122 -14.32 -14.50 -18.02
N GLY A 123 -14.56 -15.37 -19.00
CA GLY A 123 -13.94 -16.69 -19.06
C GLY A 123 -12.41 -16.62 -19.15
N GLY A 124 -11.89 -15.72 -19.99
CA GLY A 124 -10.46 -15.46 -20.09
C GLY A 124 -9.84 -14.98 -18.77
N LEU A 125 -10.47 -14.00 -18.11
CA LEU A 125 -10.03 -13.49 -16.81
C LEU A 125 -10.00 -14.57 -15.74
N ILE A 126 -11.06 -15.38 -15.63
CA ILE A 126 -11.14 -16.46 -14.64
C ILE A 126 -10.08 -17.52 -14.90
N ALA A 127 -9.96 -18.00 -16.14
CA ALA A 127 -8.96 -19.02 -16.48
C ALA A 127 -7.52 -18.52 -16.22
N LEU A 128 -7.17 -17.30 -16.63
CA LEU A 128 -5.86 -16.71 -16.34
C LEU A 128 -5.62 -16.54 -14.84
N THR A 129 -6.65 -16.16 -14.08
CA THR A 129 -6.57 -16.06 -12.62
C THR A 129 -6.28 -17.43 -12.00
N ASN A 130 -7.00 -18.47 -12.41
CA ASN A 130 -6.80 -19.85 -11.92
C ASN A 130 -5.37 -20.34 -12.22
N LEU A 131 -4.88 -20.10 -13.43
CA LEU A 131 -3.51 -20.43 -13.83
C LEU A 131 -2.47 -19.60 -13.04
N ALA A 132 -2.78 -18.37 -12.63
CA ALA A 132 -1.88 -17.57 -11.79
C ALA A 132 -1.93 -17.95 -10.30
N THR A 133 -3.02 -18.56 -9.83
CA THR A 133 -3.12 -19.08 -8.46
C THR A 133 -2.40 -20.41 -8.28
N GLU A 134 -2.17 -21.17 -9.34
CA GLU A 134 -1.40 -22.40 -9.30
C GLU A 134 0.11 -22.09 -9.34
N GLU A 135 0.85 -22.62 -8.36
CA GLU A 135 2.24 -22.24 -8.07
C GLU A 135 3.20 -22.55 -9.23
N THR A 136 3.02 -23.68 -9.91
CA THR A 136 3.91 -24.14 -10.98
C THR A 136 3.68 -23.38 -12.29
N THR A 137 2.46 -22.93 -12.57
CA THR A 137 2.12 -22.18 -13.79
C THR A 137 2.27 -20.67 -13.61
N ARG A 138 2.18 -20.17 -12.38
CA ARG A 138 2.29 -18.74 -12.05
C ARG A 138 3.44 -18.03 -12.77
N PRO A 139 4.72 -18.49 -12.73
CA PRO A 139 5.81 -17.76 -13.38
C PRO A 139 5.61 -17.56 -14.88
N LYS A 140 5.06 -18.57 -15.57
CA LYS A 140 4.79 -18.50 -17.02
C LYS A 140 3.68 -17.51 -17.34
N VAL A 141 2.63 -17.49 -16.53
CA VAL A 141 1.50 -16.57 -16.72
C VAL A 141 1.94 -15.12 -16.48
N LEU A 142 2.66 -14.88 -15.39
CA LEU A 142 3.14 -13.55 -15.02
C LEU A 142 4.15 -12.97 -16.03
N HIS A 143 4.90 -13.83 -16.73
CA HIS A 143 5.82 -13.40 -17.78
C HIS A 143 5.11 -12.83 -19.02
N VAL A 144 3.91 -13.31 -19.35
CA VAL A 144 3.19 -12.92 -20.57
C VAL A 144 2.13 -11.84 -20.30
N ILE A 145 1.63 -11.73 -19.06
CA ILE A 145 0.61 -10.75 -18.72
C ILE A 145 1.16 -9.32 -18.73
N THR A 146 0.36 -8.37 -19.20
CA THR A 146 0.68 -6.94 -19.14
C THR A 146 -0.48 -6.16 -18.56
N ALA A 147 -0.19 -5.09 -17.81
CA ALA A 147 -1.21 -4.25 -17.20
C ALA A 147 -2.15 -3.60 -18.24
N LYS A 148 -1.65 -3.37 -19.47
CA LYS A 148 -2.40 -2.81 -20.61
C LYS A 148 -3.63 -3.62 -20.97
N LEU A 149 -3.62 -4.95 -20.75
CA LEU A 149 -4.75 -5.83 -21.07
C LEU A 149 -5.85 -5.78 -20.00
N LEU A 150 -5.49 -5.54 -18.73
CA LEU A 150 -6.44 -5.62 -17.62
C LEU A 150 -7.17 -4.29 -17.39
N ILE A 151 -6.54 -3.14 -17.61
CA ILE A 151 -7.15 -1.82 -17.33
C ILE A 151 -8.44 -1.59 -18.13
N PRO A 152 -8.52 -1.89 -19.45
CA PRO A 152 -9.78 -1.76 -20.19
C PRO A 152 -10.90 -2.61 -19.58
N THR A 153 -10.59 -3.81 -19.08
CA THR A 153 -11.58 -4.70 -18.44
C THR A 153 -12.10 -4.16 -17.10
N LEU A 154 -11.28 -3.42 -16.34
CA LEU A 154 -11.72 -2.72 -15.12
C LEU A 154 -12.70 -1.58 -15.44
N ASN A 155 -12.56 -0.96 -16.61
CA ASN A 155 -13.39 0.16 -17.05
C ASN A 155 -14.60 -0.28 -17.90
N SER A 156 -14.88 -1.59 -17.98
CA SER A 156 -16.06 -2.12 -18.67
C SER A 156 -17.37 -1.65 -18.01
N ASN A 157 -18.46 -1.59 -18.77
CA ASN A 157 -19.80 -1.32 -18.25
C ASN A 157 -20.42 -2.54 -17.53
N SER A 158 -19.81 -3.72 -17.68
CA SER A 158 -20.32 -4.95 -17.12
C SER A 158 -19.83 -5.19 -15.71
N VAL A 159 -20.78 -5.25 -14.76
CA VAL A 159 -20.52 -5.54 -13.33
C VAL A 159 -19.75 -6.86 -13.17
N LEU A 160 -20.10 -7.87 -13.96
CA LEU A 160 -19.44 -9.17 -13.91
C LEU A 160 -17.98 -9.05 -14.37
N THR A 161 -17.74 -8.41 -15.53
CA THR A 161 -16.39 -8.17 -16.06
C THR A 161 -15.54 -7.37 -15.08
N GLN A 162 -16.07 -6.26 -14.52
CA GLN A 162 -15.38 -5.45 -13.52
C GLN A 162 -14.96 -6.28 -12.29
N SER A 163 -15.87 -7.10 -11.75
CA SER A 163 -15.59 -7.93 -10.57
C SER A 163 -14.48 -8.96 -10.86
N LYS A 164 -14.53 -9.64 -12.01
CA LYS A 164 -13.52 -10.64 -12.38
C LYS A 164 -12.20 -10.01 -12.80
N ALA A 165 -12.23 -8.83 -13.40
CA ALA A 165 -11.04 -8.06 -13.74
C ALA A 165 -10.28 -7.64 -12.48
N ALA A 166 -10.98 -7.17 -11.45
CA ALA A 166 -10.36 -6.82 -10.18
C ALA A 166 -9.71 -8.04 -9.49
N LEU A 167 -10.39 -9.20 -9.48
CA LEU A 167 -9.79 -10.45 -8.98
C LEU A 167 -8.55 -10.87 -9.79
N ALA A 168 -8.61 -10.74 -11.12
CA ALA A 168 -7.49 -11.04 -12.00
C ALA A 168 -6.31 -10.13 -11.72
N VAL A 169 -6.52 -8.82 -11.53
CA VAL A 169 -5.47 -7.87 -11.14
C VAL A 169 -4.80 -8.28 -9.84
N ALA A 170 -5.57 -8.68 -8.83
CA ALA A 170 -5.03 -9.09 -7.53
C ALA A 170 -4.09 -10.31 -7.62
N SER A 171 -4.27 -11.17 -8.62
CA SER A 171 -3.48 -12.39 -8.82
C SER A 171 -2.38 -12.24 -9.87
N LEU A 172 -2.58 -11.40 -10.88
CA LEU A 172 -1.72 -11.26 -12.05
C LEU A 172 -0.76 -10.07 -11.96
N ILE A 173 -1.10 -9.02 -11.20
CA ILE A 173 -0.26 -7.83 -11.03
C ILE A 173 0.43 -7.94 -9.67
N SER A 174 1.48 -8.75 -9.61
CA SER A 174 2.30 -8.96 -8.39
C SER A 174 3.78 -8.64 -8.57
N GLU A 175 4.29 -8.68 -9.80
CA GLU A 175 5.70 -8.36 -10.10
C GLU A 175 5.93 -6.85 -10.14
N GLN A 176 7.09 -6.40 -9.64
CA GLN A 176 7.41 -4.97 -9.51
C GLN A 176 7.25 -4.20 -10.84
N HIS A 177 7.71 -4.77 -11.96
CA HIS A 177 7.55 -4.16 -13.28
C HIS A 177 6.07 -3.99 -13.68
N ASN A 178 5.25 -5.02 -13.42
CA ASN A 178 3.82 -4.99 -13.76
C ASN A 178 3.05 -4.03 -12.86
N ILE A 179 3.41 -3.95 -11.57
CA ILE A 179 2.84 -2.96 -10.63
C ILE A 179 3.16 -1.54 -11.10
N GLN A 180 4.42 -1.25 -11.43
CA GLN A 180 4.82 0.05 -11.97
C GLN A 180 4.07 0.41 -13.25
N GLN A 181 3.97 -0.53 -14.20
CA GLN A 181 3.21 -0.31 -15.43
C GLN A 181 1.72 -0.07 -15.13
N PHE A 182 1.13 -0.82 -14.21
CA PHE A 182 -0.27 -0.65 -13.81
C PHE A 182 -0.53 0.71 -13.17
N ILE A 183 0.40 1.20 -12.34
CA ILE A 183 0.36 2.54 -11.75
C ILE A 183 0.43 3.62 -12.84
N GLN A 184 1.43 3.55 -13.73
CA GLN A 184 1.65 4.53 -14.81
C GLN A 184 0.45 4.66 -15.75
N LEU A 185 -0.29 3.57 -15.97
CA LEU A 185 -1.48 3.54 -16.80
C LEU A 185 -2.77 3.94 -16.05
N GLY A 186 -2.67 4.41 -14.80
CA GLY A 186 -3.82 4.86 -14.01
C GLY A 186 -4.68 3.72 -13.42
N GLY A 187 -4.15 2.50 -13.34
CA GLY A 187 -4.88 1.33 -12.86
C GLY A 187 -5.36 1.46 -11.41
N LEU A 188 -4.58 2.12 -10.54
CA LEU A 188 -5.00 2.40 -9.16
C LEU A 188 -6.24 3.32 -9.10
N SER A 189 -6.30 4.34 -9.95
CA SER A 189 -7.47 5.23 -10.06
C SER A 189 -8.71 4.46 -10.53
N SER A 190 -8.57 3.56 -11.51
CA SER A 190 -9.66 2.65 -11.92
C SER A 190 -10.15 1.79 -10.75
N LEU A 191 -9.25 1.22 -9.95
CA LEU A 191 -9.65 0.43 -8.78
C LEU A 191 -10.36 1.26 -7.71
N LEU A 192 -9.90 2.48 -7.44
CA LEU A 192 -10.56 3.39 -6.48
C LEU A 192 -11.99 3.71 -6.90
N ASN A 193 -12.24 3.92 -8.20
CA ASN A 193 -13.59 4.09 -8.73
C ASN A 193 -14.45 2.84 -8.51
N LEU A 194 -13.92 1.65 -8.77
CA LEU A 194 -14.65 0.38 -8.57
C LEU A 194 -14.94 0.09 -7.10
N VAL A 195 -14.04 0.47 -6.19
CA VAL A 195 -14.24 0.40 -4.74
C VAL A 195 -15.42 1.26 -4.27
N GLN A 196 -15.77 2.31 -5.03
CA GLN A 196 -16.94 3.13 -4.76
C GLN A 196 -18.26 2.59 -5.37
N SER A 197 -18.21 1.52 -6.18
CA SER A 197 -19.37 0.94 -6.88
C SER A 197 -20.55 0.60 -5.98
N THR A 198 -21.77 0.69 -6.49
CA THR A 198 -22.99 0.25 -5.78
C THR A 198 -23.07 -1.27 -5.66
N HIS A 199 -22.37 -2.01 -6.53
CA HIS A 199 -22.38 -3.48 -6.56
C HIS A 199 -21.38 -4.10 -5.57
N ASN A 200 -21.89 -4.96 -4.68
CA ASN A 200 -21.09 -5.57 -3.61
C ASN A 200 -19.90 -6.39 -4.13
N ASP A 201 -20.11 -7.16 -5.20
CA ASP A 201 -19.08 -8.08 -5.73
C ASP A 201 -17.94 -7.32 -6.40
N VAL A 202 -18.26 -6.25 -7.14
CA VAL A 202 -17.25 -5.34 -7.73
C VAL A 202 -16.45 -4.68 -6.63
N ARG A 203 -17.11 -4.10 -5.60
CA ARG A 203 -16.40 -3.46 -4.50
C ARG A 203 -15.46 -4.42 -3.78
N ARG A 204 -15.95 -5.61 -3.37
CA ARG A 204 -15.13 -6.57 -2.63
C ARG A 204 -13.92 -7.03 -3.45
N SER A 205 -14.12 -7.30 -4.72
CA SER A 205 -13.05 -7.69 -5.64
C SER A 205 -12.02 -6.58 -5.82
N ALA A 206 -12.47 -5.33 -5.96
CA ALA A 206 -11.59 -4.17 -6.06
C ALA A 206 -10.85 -3.89 -4.75
N CYS A 207 -11.49 -4.08 -3.59
CA CYS A 207 -10.84 -3.97 -2.28
C CYS A 207 -9.75 -5.04 -2.10
N TRP A 208 -10.01 -6.28 -2.53
CA TRP A 208 -9.01 -7.34 -2.56
C TRP A 208 -7.82 -6.98 -3.47
N ALA A 209 -8.10 -6.45 -4.67
CA ALA A 209 -7.05 -6.01 -5.59
C ALA A 209 -6.18 -4.89 -5.00
N ILE A 210 -6.80 -3.86 -4.40
CA ILE A 210 -6.06 -2.80 -3.71
C ILE A 210 -5.24 -3.39 -2.56
N ALA A 211 -5.83 -4.23 -1.71
CA ALA A 211 -5.13 -4.83 -0.60
C ALA A 211 -3.90 -5.64 -1.07
N SER A 212 -4.01 -6.43 -2.15
CA SER A 212 -2.88 -7.15 -2.73
C SER A 212 -1.80 -6.22 -3.26
N LEU A 213 -2.18 -5.18 -4.03
CA LEU A 213 -1.24 -4.24 -4.63
C LEU A 213 -0.51 -3.40 -3.59
N THR A 214 -1.18 -2.96 -2.52
CA THR A 214 -0.56 -2.14 -1.46
C THR A 214 0.40 -2.92 -0.56
N ALA A 215 0.64 -4.21 -0.82
CA ALA A 215 1.81 -4.89 -0.29
C ALA A 215 3.12 -4.30 -0.85
N ASP A 216 3.08 -3.74 -2.08
CA ASP A 216 4.17 -2.96 -2.64
C ASP A 216 4.12 -1.51 -2.13
N HIS A 217 5.28 -1.01 -1.69
CA HIS A 217 5.40 0.32 -1.11
C HIS A 217 5.05 1.44 -2.11
N THR A 218 5.47 1.30 -3.38
CA THR A 218 5.21 2.32 -4.42
C THR A 218 3.71 2.44 -4.71
N ALA A 219 3.02 1.30 -4.80
CA ALA A 219 1.57 1.26 -4.95
C ALA A 219 0.84 1.89 -3.76
N ALA A 220 1.27 1.60 -2.53
CA ALA A 220 0.70 2.17 -1.31
C ALA A 220 0.88 3.69 -1.23
N VAL A 221 2.09 4.20 -1.51
CA VAL A 221 2.37 5.65 -1.57
C VAL A 221 1.50 6.32 -2.63
N THR A 222 1.46 5.78 -3.85
CA THR A 222 0.67 6.35 -4.94
C THR A 222 -0.81 6.36 -4.61
N LEU A 223 -1.34 5.30 -3.99
CA LEU A 223 -2.74 5.26 -3.58
C LEU A 223 -3.05 6.35 -2.53
N SER A 224 -2.11 6.65 -1.62
CA SER A 224 -2.28 7.73 -0.65
C SER A 224 -2.43 9.10 -1.33
N GLN A 225 -1.67 9.35 -2.40
CA GLN A 225 -1.72 10.58 -3.20
C GLN A 225 -3.01 10.70 -4.03
N LEU A 226 -3.63 9.56 -4.39
CA LEU A 226 -4.89 9.50 -5.15
C LEU A 226 -6.14 9.57 -4.26
N ASN A 227 -6.07 10.25 -3.11
CA ASN A 227 -7.15 10.35 -2.13
C ASN A 227 -7.64 8.99 -1.59
N GLY A 228 -6.80 7.93 -1.69
CA GLY A 228 -7.16 6.58 -1.32
C GLY A 228 -7.46 6.41 0.16
N ILE A 229 -6.78 7.17 1.04
CA ILE A 229 -7.01 7.14 2.50
C ILE A 229 -8.46 7.54 2.81
N THR A 230 -8.92 8.66 2.25
CA THR A 230 -10.29 9.15 2.45
C THR A 230 -11.32 8.13 1.98
N ILE A 231 -11.14 7.59 0.77
CA ILE A 231 -12.09 6.63 0.19
C ILE A 231 -12.17 5.35 1.04
N LEU A 232 -11.02 4.79 1.43
CA LEU A 232 -10.96 3.56 2.22
C LEU A 232 -11.51 3.76 3.63
N GLN A 233 -11.25 4.90 4.27
CA GLN A 233 -11.78 5.20 5.60
C GLN A 233 -13.30 5.41 5.57
N THR A 234 -13.84 6.18 4.62
CA THR A 234 -15.29 6.33 4.46
C THR A 234 -15.99 4.99 4.26
N LEU A 235 -15.34 4.03 3.60
CA LEU A 235 -15.88 2.67 3.46
C LEU A 235 -15.84 1.88 4.75
N ASN A 236 -14.79 2.02 5.56
CA ASN A 236 -14.67 1.36 6.85
C ASN A 236 -15.66 1.92 7.89
N GLU A 237 -16.11 3.16 7.74
CA GLU A 237 -17.18 3.75 8.57
C GLU A 237 -18.57 3.19 8.22
N SER A 238 -18.74 2.60 7.02
CA SER A 238 -20.01 2.07 6.56
C SER A 238 -20.23 0.62 7.00
N ILE A 239 -21.29 0.38 7.79
CA ILE A 239 -21.67 -0.96 8.27
C ILE A 239 -21.89 -1.97 7.13
N THR A 240 -22.44 -1.52 5.99
CA THR A 240 -22.79 -2.41 4.87
C THR A 240 -21.68 -2.57 3.83
N ARG A 241 -20.71 -1.63 3.78
CA ARG A 241 -19.66 -1.62 2.75
C ARG A 241 -18.30 -2.03 3.27
N LYS A 242 -18.06 -1.92 4.58
CA LYS A 242 -16.85 -2.37 5.26
C LYS A 242 -16.56 -3.85 4.98
N ASN A 243 -15.29 -4.19 4.79
CA ASN A 243 -14.82 -5.58 4.71
C ASN A 243 -13.36 -5.69 5.23
N ALA A 244 -12.88 -6.92 5.46
CA ALA A 244 -11.53 -7.13 5.98
C ALA A 244 -10.43 -6.61 5.04
N PHE A 245 -10.68 -6.59 3.73
CA PHE A 245 -9.71 -6.12 2.73
C PHE A 245 -9.60 -4.59 2.73
N THR A 246 -10.68 -3.85 2.99
CA THR A 246 -10.62 -2.37 3.13
C THR A 246 -9.84 -1.95 4.37
N GLU A 247 -9.95 -2.69 5.48
CA GLU A 247 -9.14 -2.46 6.68
C GLU A 247 -7.65 -2.72 6.41
N LEU A 248 -7.33 -3.86 5.79
CA LEU A 248 -5.95 -4.20 5.44
C LEU A 248 -5.34 -3.20 4.45
N ALA A 249 -6.09 -2.81 3.42
CA ALA A 249 -5.67 -1.81 2.46
C ALA A 249 -5.40 -0.46 3.13
N LEU A 250 -6.32 0.02 3.98
CA LEU A 250 -6.14 1.28 4.69
C LEU A 250 -4.90 1.24 5.58
N LYS A 251 -4.71 0.15 6.33
CA LYS A 251 -3.52 -0.04 7.17
C LYS A 251 -2.24 0.09 6.34
N ARG A 252 -2.11 -0.65 5.24
CA ARG A 252 -0.91 -0.62 4.37
C ARG A 252 -0.64 0.76 3.77
N VAL A 253 -1.69 1.49 3.38
CA VAL A 253 -1.56 2.84 2.84
C VAL A 253 -1.10 3.83 3.90
N LEU A 254 -1.59 3.70 5.14
CA LEU A 254 -1.12 4.51 6.27
C LEU A 254 0.32 4.14 6.65
N ASP A 255 0.69 2.86 6.66
CA ASP A 255 2.06 2.41 6.91
C ASP A 255 3.04 2.96 5.86
N ALA A 256 2.58 3.24 4.64
CA ALA A 256 3.36 3.88 3.59
C ALA A 256 3.39 5.43 3.67
N ASN A 257 2.46 6.05 4.42
CA ASN A 257 2.38 7.49 4.61
C ASN A 257 2.28 7.82 6.10
N LEU A 258 3.44 7.84 6.76
CA LEU A 258 3.53 8.00 8.22
C LEU A 258 2.98 9.35 8.72
N MET A 259 3.02 10.41 7.89
CA MET A 259 2.46 11.71 8.22
C MET A 259 0.93 11.60 8.36
N ALA A 260 0.28 10.97 7.38
CA ALA A 260 -1.16 10.70 7.44
C ALA A 260 -1.51 9.72 8.55
N LYS A 261 -0.71 8.65 8.74
CA LYS A 261 -0.87 7.69 9.84
C LYS A 261 -0.87 8.38 11.19
N PHE A 262 0.14 9.18 11.48
CA PHE A 262 0.24 9.87 12.77
C PHE A 262 -0.85 10.93 12.95
N ALA A 263 -1.17 11.69 11.90
CA ALA A 263 -2.23 12.70 11.96
C ALA A 263 -3.61 12.08 12.23
N LEU A 264 -3.93 10.93 11.62
CA LEU A 264 -5.26 10.30 11.71
C LEU A 264 -5.41 9.36 12.91
N THR A 265 -4.35 8.64 13.27
CA THR A 265 -4.40 7.63 14.34
C THR A 265 -3.81 8.12 15.65
N GLY A 266 -2.96 9.16 15.60
CA GLY A 266 -2.18 9.60 16.75
C GLY A 266 -1.09 8.60 17.16
N TYR A 267 -0.76 7.60 16.33
CA TYR A 267 0.11 6.50 16.71
C TYR A 267 1.13 6.16 15.61
N LEU A 268 2.40 6.05 16.00
CA LEU A 268 3.46 5.39 15.23
C LEU A 268 4.07 4.30 16.12
N ASP A 269 4.23 3.10 15.57
CA ASP A 269 4.84 1.98 16.28
C ASP A 269 6.38 2.00 16.17
N PHE A 270 7.02 0.97 16.71
CA PHE A 270 8.47 0.82 16.68
C PHE A 270 9.04 0.42 15.30
N VAL A 271 8.22 0.02 14.32
CA VAL A 271 8.69 -0.24 12.94
C VAL A 271 8.51 0.98 12.03
N ASP A 272 7.64 1.92 12.41
CA ASP A 272 7.47 3.21 11.76
C ASP A 272 8.66 4.13 12.04
N HIS A 273 9.57 4.26 11.08
CA HIS A 273 10.73 5.16 11.20
C HIS A 273 10.40 6.53 10.57
N ILE A 274 10.52 7.61 11.34
CA ILE A 274 10.28 8.96 10.83
C ILE A 274 11.29 9.26 9.70
N PRO A 275 10.85 9.57 8.46
CA PRO A 275 11.75 9.88 7.35
C PRO A 275 12.40 11.26 7.51
N ASP A 276 13.41 11.56 6.68
CA ASP A 276 14.13 12.85 6.74
C ASP A 276 13.27 14.06 6.36
N LEU A 277 12.17 13.82 5.64
CA LEU A 277 11.12 14.81 5.39
C LEU A 277 9.82 14.33 6.02
N PHE A 278 9.40 14.96 7.11
CA PHE A 278 8.18 14.61 7.85
C PHE A 278 7.49 15.88 8.33
N TYR A 279 6.16 15.88 8.37
CA TYR A 279 5.40 16.99 8.93
C TYR A 279 4.22 16.50 9.76
N ASP A 280 3.86 17.27 10.78
CA ASP A 280 2.70 17.02 11.63
C ASP A 280 1.78 18.26 11.64
N PRO A 281 0.60 18.20 10.99
CA PRO A 281 -0.42 19.24 11.08
C PRO A 281 -1.22 19.16 12.39
N GLY A 282 -0.98 18.15 13.23
CA GLY A 282 -1.76 17.82 14.41
C GLY A 282 -2.80 16.72 14.14
N GLN A 283 -3.58 16.38 15.16
CA GLN A 283 -4.61 15.35 15.05
C GLN A 283 -5.72 15.80 14.09
N ILE A 284 -6.02 14.95 13.12
CA ILE A 284 -7.09 15.13 12.13
C ILE A 284 -8.10 14.00 12.33
N THR A 285 -9.39 14.35 12.36
CA THR A 285 -10.48 13.37 12.51
C THR A 285 -11.06 12.96 11.16
N ASN A 286 -11.05 13.86 10.18
CA ASN A 286 -11.56 13.61 8.84
C ASN A 286 -10.40 13.56 7.83
N PRO A 287 -10.15 12.42 7.16
CA PRO A 287 -9.09 12.27 6.17
C PRO A 287 -9.09 13.30 5.06
N SER A 288 -10.25 13.83 4.67
CA SER A 288 -10.34 14.86 3.63
C SER A 288 -9.72 16.20 4.03
N GLN A 289 -9.44 16.39 5.32
CA GLN A 289 -8.74 17.58 5.85
C GLN A 289 -7.23 17.41 5.89
N PHE A 290 -6.72 16.19 5.67
CA PHE A 290 -5.28 15.94 5.57
C PHE A 290 -4.79 16.48 4.23
N LEU A 291 -3.85 17.42 4.29
CA LEU A 291 -3.26 18.04 3.11
C LEU A 291 -1.81 17.59 2.95
N THR A 292 -1.33 17.64 1.71
CA THR A 292 0.07 17.45 1.37
C THR A 292 0.92 18.60 1.89
N LEU A 293 2.23 18.36 1.98
CA LEU A 293 3.17 19.41 2.39
C LEU A 293 3.14 20.63 1.45
N ASP A 294 2.90 20.41 0.17
CA ASP A 294 2.74 21.47 -0.84
C ASP A 294 1.53 22.35 -0.58
N GLU A 295 0.37 21.73 -0.40
CA GLU A 295 -0.87 22.44 -0.08
C GLU A 295 -0.78 23.21 1.24
N TYR A 296 0.03 22.74 2.20
CA TYR A 296 0.30 23.48 3.43
C TYR A 296 1.29 24.63 3.23
N ASN A 297 2.30 24.46 2.39
CA ASN A 297 3.29 25.49 2.07
C ASN A 297 2.68 26.67 1.30
N GLU A 298 1.70 26.40 0.43
CA GLU A 298 1.00 27.41 -0.37
C GLU A 298 -0.01 28.25 0.44
N GLN A 299 -0.35 27.83 1.66
CA GLN A 299 -1.28 28.58 2.51
C GLN A 299 -0.65 29.87 3.02
N SER A 300 -1.39 30.97 2.92
CA SER A 300 -1.05 32.21 3.62
C SER A 300 -0.97 31.96 5.13
N VAL A 301 -0.08 32.70 5.81
CA VAL A 301 0.00 32.70 7.27
C VAL A 301 -1.39 32.95 7.85
N ASN A 302 -1.81 32.08 8.78
CA ASN A 302 -3.15 32.12 9.35
C ASN A 302 -3.12 31.77 10.84
N ASP A 303 -4.26 31.85 11.54
CA ASP A 303 -4.36 31.61 12.97
C ASP A 303 -4.63 30.14 13.35
N ARG A 304 -4.52 29.21 12.39
CA ARG A 304 -4.64 27.77 12.69
C ARG A 304 -3.38 27.26 13.40
N ARG A 305 -3.48 26.04 13.93
CA ARG A 305 -2.36 25.34 14.56
C ARG A 305 -1.15 25.32 13.62
N PRO A 306 0.07 25.60 14.13
CA PRO A 306 1.28 25.47 13.32
C PRO A 306 1.52 24.04 12.87
N ILE A 307 2.15 23.90 11.72
CA ILE A 307 2.51 22.60 11.14
C ILE A 307 3.99 22.38 11.45
N PHE A 308 4.29 21.35 12.23
CA PHE A 308 5.67 21.06 12.59
C PHE A 308 6.36 20.34 11.44
N LEU A 309 7.55 20.81 11.04
CA LEU A 309 8.33 20.27 9.94
C LEU A 309 9.65 19.69 10.45
N ILE A 310 9.95 18.49 10.01
CA ILE A 310 11.27 17.84 10.07
C ILE A 310 11.76 17.80 8.63
N ASN A 311 12.84 18.50 8.34
CA ASN A 311 13.48 18.46 7.03
C ASN A 311 15.01 18.39 7.20
N LEU A 312 15.53 17.18 7.03
CA LEU A 312 16.96 16.84 7.14
C LEU A 312 17.61 16.59 5.77
N GLN A 313 16.87 16.77 4.67
CA GLN A 313 17.39 16.60 3.32
C GLN A 313 18.31 17.79 2.97
N LYS A 314 19.62 17.56 2.92
CA LYS A 314 20.55 18.54 2.33
C LYS A 314 20.43 18.49 0.81
N CYS A 315 20.45 19.64 0.13
CA CYS A 315 20.87 19.64 -1.27
C CYS A 315 22.35 19.28 -1.26
N ASP A 316 22.71 18.19 -1.93
CA ASP A 316 24.02 18.10 -2.54
C ASP A 316 24.08 19.20 -3.60
N ILE A 317 24.56 20.38 -3.21
CA ILE A 317 25.11 21.30 -4.19
C ILE A 317 26.31 20.54 -4.73
N VAL A 318 26.15 19.93 -5.91
CA VAL A 318 27.30 19.52 -6.73
C VAL A 318 28.08 20.81 -6.93
N SER A 319 29.12 20.99 -6.13
CA SER A 319 30.03 22.10 -6.27
C SER A 319 30.65 21.92 -7.64
N SER A 320 30.63 22.98 -8.44
CA SER A 320 31.14 23.06 -9.80
C SER A 320 32.66 22.87 -9.90
N SER A 321 33.29 22.22 -8.91
CA SER A 321 34.72 21.89 -8.88
C SER A 321 35.04 20.48 -9.38
N ASP A 322 34.07 19.56 -9.42
CA ASP A 322 34.34 18.16 -9.83
C ASP A 322 34.23 17.93 -11.35
N TYR A 323 33.96 18.98 -12.14
CA TYR A 323 33.92 18.94 -13.61
C TYR A 323 35.20 19.46 -14.30
N LEU A 324 36.22 19.91 -13.57
CA LEU A 324 37.45 20.48 -14.15
C LEU A 324 38.71 19.61 -13.99
N GLN A 325 38.56 18.29 -13.88
CA GLN A 325 39.71 17.37 -13.97
C GLN A 325 39.56 16.22 -14.97
N SER A 326 38.68 16.34 -15.97
CA SER A 326 38.57 15.33 -17.02
C SER A 326 38.24 15.87 -18.40
N GLN A 327 38.93 16.93 -18.85
CA GLN A 327 39.03 17.23 -20.28
C GLN A 327 40.43 17.72 -20.62
N ASP A 328 41.31 16.76 -20.92
CA ASP A 328 42.38 16.99 -21.90
C ASP A 328 42.05 16.18 -23.16
N SER A 329 42.14 16.87 -24.29
CA SER A 329 42.16 16.42 -25.69
C SER A 329 40.86 16.35 -26.52
N ASN A 330 40.82 17.27 -27.49
CA ASN A 330 40.28 17.19 -28.86
C ASN A 330 38.73 17.21 -28.99
N ASP A 331 38.07 18.02 -29.83
CA ASP A 331 38.43 18.68 -31.09
C ASP A 331 37.51 19.91 -31.31
N ALA A 332 37.96 20.85 -32.12
CA ALA A 332 37.22 22.02 -32.53
C ALA A 332 35.95 21.68 -33.34
N LYS A 333 34.81 22.24 -32.92
CA LYS A 333 33.72 22.73 -33.79
C LYS A 333 32.76 23.62 -32.99
N THR A 334 32.76 24.90 -33.36
CA THR A 334 31.73 25.90 -33.09
C THR A 334 30.38 25.41 -33.62
N ASP A 335 29.33 25.48 -32.81
CA ASP A 335 27.99 25.90 -33.22
C ASP A 335 27.10 26.15 -31.99
N ASP A 336 26.24 27.16 -32.12
CA ASP A 336 25.44 27.84 -31.11
C ASP A 336 24.64 26.93 -30.15
N LEU A 337 24.93 27.03 -28.86
CA LEU A 337 24.05 26.57 -27.79
C LEU A 337 23.49 27.78 -27.04
N LYS A 338 22.16 27.83 -27.03
CA LYS A 338 21.33 28.87 -26.43
C LYS A 338 21.64 29.03 -24.95
N HIS A 339 21.63 30.28 -24.50
CA HIS A 339 21.95 30.77 -23.18
C HIS A 339 20.92 30.40 -22.07
N ASP A 340 20.14 29.31 -22.23
CA ASP A 340 19.00 28.99 -21.35
C ASP A 340 19.23 27.80 -20.38
N ASP A 341 20.37 27.08 -20.46
CA ASP A 341 20.62 25.88 -19.62
C ASP A 341 21.46 26.15 -18.36
N LEU A 342 21.51 27.40 -17.87
CA LEU A 342 22.31 27.77 -16.67
C LEU A 342 21.48 28.21 -15.45
N ASN A 343 20.17 27.95 -15.45
CA ASN A 343 19.27 28.31 -14.34
C ASN A 343 18.51 27.10 -13.74
N TYR A 344 19.12 25.92 -13.70
CA TYR A 344 18.68 24.84 -12.81
C TYR A 344 19.25 25.03 -11.39
N PHE A 345 19.06 26.21 -10.81
CA PHE A 345 19.18 26.37 -9.37
C PHE A 345 17.92 25.76 -8.76
N ASN A 346 18.03 24.54 -8.22
CA ASN A 346 17.00 23.96 -7.36
C ASN A 346 16.74 24.92 -6.19
N GLU A 347 15.66 25.69 -6.27
CA GLU A 347 15.11 26.35 -5.09
C GLU A 347 14.76 25.26 -4.07
N MET A 348 15.32 25.33 -2.86
CA MET A 348 14.92 24.43 -1.78
C MET A 348 13.44 24.68 -1.49
N LYS A 349 12.59 23.69 -1.82
CA LYS A 349 11.14 23.79 -1.70
C LYS A 349 10.67 24.05 -0.27
N TYR A 350 11.41 23.55 0.72
CA TYR A 350 11.10 23.69 2.14
C TYR A 350 12.37 24.01 2.94
N PRO A 351 12.27 24.72 4.08
CA PRO A 351 13.43 25.08 4.88
C PRO A 351 14.13 23.85 5.47
N PHE A 352 15.45 23.76 5.30
CA PHE A 352 16.30 22.75 5.93
C PHE A 352 16.53 23.08 7.42
N ASP A 353 16.39 22.09 8.29
CA ASP A 353 16.54 22.24 9.75
C ASP A 353 17.98 21.95 10.21
N SER A 354 18.84 22.96 10.08
CA SER A 354 20.25 22.87 10.49
C SER A 354 20.43 22.53 11.97
N THR A 355 19.64 23.14 12.85
CA THR A 355 19.70 22.89 14.30
C THR A 355 19.35 21.44 14.63
N LEU A 356 18.25 20.93 14.05
CA LEU A 356 17.85 19.54 14.27
C LEU A 356 18.87 18.55 13.69
N HIS A 357 19.48 18.88 12.55
CA HIS A 357 20.56 18.08 11.98
C HIS A 357 21.79 18.03 12.90
N ASP A 358 22.15 19.13 13.55
CA ASP A 358 23.24 19.16 14.54
C ASP A 358 22.89 18.32 15.79
N TRP A 359 21.66 18.44 16.29
CA TRP A 359 21.17 17.60 17.40
C TRP A 359 21.26 16.12 17.06
N LEU A 360 20.86 15.73 15.85
CA LEU A 360 20.96 14.36 15.36
C LEU A 360 22.41 13.87 15.36
N ASN A 361 23.34 14.67 14.82
CA ASN A 361 24.75 14.32 14.78
C ASN A 361 25.37 14.18 16.18
N ILE A 362 24.96 15.02 17.14
CA ILE A 362 25.40 14.93 18.53
C ILE A 362 24.85 13.66 19.19
N ALA A 363 23.55 13.39 19.03
CA ALA A 363 22.91 12.21 19.60
C ALA A 363 23.55 10.91 19.09
N ILE A 364 23.77 10.78 17.77
CA ILE A 364 24.43 9.61 17.18
C ILE A 364 25.85 9.44 17.74
N LYS A 365 26.61 10.52 17.93
CA LYS A 365 27.99 10.43 18.43
C LYS A 365 28.07 10.07 19.92
N GLN A 366 27.16 10.60 20.75
CA GLN A 366 27.25 10.51 22.20
C GLN A 366 26.44 9.34 22.80
N ILE A 367 25.30 9.01 22.20
CA ILE A 367 24.30 8.11 22.77
C ILE A 367 24.40 6.71 22.18
N THR A 368 24.80 6.57 20.91
CA THR A 368 24.99 5.26 20.27
C THR A 368 26.12 4.45 20.94
N SER A 369 27.09 5.11 21.58
CA SER A 369 28.20 4.44 22.29
C SER A 369 27.83 3.86 23.65
N ILE A 370 26.63 4.13 24.18
CA ILE A 370 26.20 3.65 25.49
C ILE A 370 25.75 2.19 25.38
N SER A 371 26.36 1.29 26.17
CA SER A 371 26.12 -0.15 26.09
C SER A 371 24.81 -0.60 26.75
N GLU A 372 24.34 0.12 27.75
CA GLU A 372 23.13 -0.24 28.51
C GLU A 372 21.90 0.47 27.95
N LEU A 373 20.91 -0.32 27.50
CA LEU A 373 19.67 0.19 26.89
C LEU A 373 18.95 1.23 27.76
N LYS A 374 18.87 0.98 29.08
CA LYS A 374 18.19 1.88 30.02
C LYS A 374 18.90 3.22 30.13
N GLU A 375 20.23 3.21 30.26
CA GLU A 375 21.02 4.43 30.34
C GLU A 375 21.03 5.17 28.99
N GLN A 376 20.96 4.43 27.88
CA GLN A 376 20.82 4.99 26.55
C GLN A 376 19.50 5.77 26.38
N ILE A 377 18.38 5.18 26.79
CA ILE A 377 17.06 5.82 26.77
C ILE A 377 17.02 7.04 27.68
N LYS A 378 17.58 6.92 28.89
CA LYS A 378 17.66 8.01 29.85
C LYS A 378 18.48 9.19 29.31
N SER A 379 19.67 8.91 28.80
CA SER A 379 20.56 9.92 28.18
C SER A 379 19.89 10.60 26.99
N LEU A 380 19.13 9.85 26.18
CA LEU A 380 18.36 10.42 25.09
C LEU A 380 17.23 11.35 25.59
N GLY A 381 16.51 10.95 26.63
CA GLY A 381 15.46 11.77 27.22
C GLY A 381 15.99 13.08 27.80
N GLU A 382 17.12 13.02 28.52
CA GLU A 382 17.83 14.18 29.04
C GLU A 382 18.34 15.10 27.92
N PHE A 383 18.91 14.52 26.85
CA PHE A 383 19.38 15.26 25.69
C PHE A 383 18.24 16.01 24.97
N VAL A 384 17.13 15.33 24.69
CA VAL A 384 15.95 15.95 24.06
C VAL A 384 15.39 17.07 24.93
N ALA A 385 15.30 16.86 26.25
CA ALA A 385 14.87 17.93 27.15
C ALA A 385 15.83 19.13 27.11
N SER A 386 17.14 18.90 27.07
CA SER A 386 18.14 19.99 26.97
C SER A 386 18.01 20.82 25.69
N CYS A 387 17.65 20.18 24.57
CA CYS A 387 17.39 20.86 23.29
C CYS A 387 16.18 21.81 23.36
N PHE A 388 15.22 21.52 24.25
CA PHE A 388 13.95 22.24 24.39
C PHE A 388 13.81 23.02 25.71
N GLY A 389 14.92 23.44 26.30
CA GLY A 389 14.95 24.32 27.47
C GLY A 389 14.95 23.63 28.84
N GLY A 390 15.18 22.31 28.90
CA GLY A 390 15.37 21.53 30.13
C GLY A 390 14.07 20.96 30.73
N SER A 391 14.15 20.56 32.00
CA SER A 391 12.98 20.09 32.77
C SER A 391 11.99 21.23 33.00
N VAL A 392 10.69 20.89 33.00
CA VAL A 392 9.58 21.82 33.18
C VAL A 392 8.90 21.53 34.52
N ASN A 393 8.60 22.58 35.29
CA ASN A 393 7.86 22.45 36.55
C ASN A 393 6.39 22.12 36.28
N LYS A 394 5.77 21.27 37.12
CA LYS A 394 4.35 20.87 37.00
C LYS A 394 3.37 22.06 37.07
N ASP A 395 3.76 23.14 37.77
CA ASP A 395 2.90 24.29 38.07
C ASP A 395 3.03 25.45 37.08
N GLU A 396 3.93 25.36 36.09
CA GLU A 396 4.13 26.44 35.12
C GLU A 396 3.00 26.50 34.08
N GLN A 397 2.50 27.72 33.80
CA GLN A 397 1.55 28.00 32.70
C GLN A 397 2.26 27.91 31.34
N PHE A 398 2.72 26.71 31.01
CA PHE A 398 3.55 26.40 29.85
C PHE A 398 2.83 26.65 28.51
N THR A 399 1.49 26.55 28.48
CA THR A 399 0.70 26.63 27.24
C THR A 399 0.73 28.02 26.60
N LEU A 400 0.47 29.08 27.37
CA LEU A 400 0.31 30.45 26.84
C LEU A 400 1.63 31.05 26.31
N ARG A 401 2.75 30.78 26.99
CA ARG A 401 4.08 31.29 26.57
C ARG A 401 4.53 30.67 25.25
N ASN A 402 4.19 29.41 25.02
CA ASN A 402 4.57 28.70 23.80
C ASN A 402 3.71 29.09 22.59
N GLU A 403 2.42 29.33 22.78
CA GLU A 403 1.57 29.79 21.67
C GLU A 403 2.06 31.12 21.09
N LEU A 404 2.48 32.05 21.96
CA LEU A 404 3.01 33.35 21.53
C LEU A 404 4.35 33.23 20.81
N SER A 405 5.25 32.36 21.26
CA SER A 405 6.54 32.15 20.59
C SER A 405 6.37 31.47 19.22
N LEU A 406 5.45 30.52 19.09
CA LEU A 406 5.11 29.88 17.81
C LEU A 406 4.43 30.86 16.86
N ALA A 407 3.55 31.74 17.36
CA ALA A 407 2.95 32.81 16.56
C ALA A 407 4.01 33.77 16.00
N GLN A 408 4.98 34.16 16.82
CA GLN A 408 6.11 34.99 16.38
C GLN A 408 6.95 34.30 15.31
N LEU A 409 7.25 33.01 15.46
CA LEU A 409 8.01 32.23 14.48
C LEU A 409 7.29 32.17 13.12
N ARG A 410 5.97 31.95 13.09
CA ARG A 410 5.20 31.95 11.82
C ARG A 410 5.28 33.29 11.09
N CYS A 411 5.18 34.40 11.83
CA CYS A 411 5.32 35.74 11.27
C CYS A 411 6.74 35.99 10.73
N GLN A 412 7.77 35.52 11.44
CA GLN A 412 9.16 35.67 11.01
C GLN A 412 9.49 34.84 9.77
N LEU A 413 8.97 33.62 9.69
CA LEU A 413 9.18 32.71 8.56
C LEU A 413 8.25 33.01 7.38
N ASN A 414 7.22 33.83 7.58
CA ASN A 414 6.11 34.03 6.64
C ASN A 414 5.52 32.70 6.14
N SER A 415 5.42 31.70 7.02
CA SER A 415 4.94 30.35 6.70
C SER A 415 4.22 29.74 7.90
N ASN A 416 3.29 28.83 7.62
CA ASN A 416 2.65 27.98 8.64
C ASN A 416 3.52 26.76 9.02
N LEU A 417 4.55 26.47 8.21
CA LEU A 417 5.53 25.41 8.46
C LEU A 417 6.59 25.91 9.45
N ILE A 418 6.73 25.23 10.58
CA ILE A 418 7.72 25.53 11.62
C ILE A 418 8.72 24.37 11.70
N PRO A 419 9.97 24.57 11.25
CA PRO A 419 11.06 23.64 11.53
C PRO A 419 11.21 23.42 13.04
N ILE A 420 11.22 22.16 13.46
CA ILE A 420 11.20 21.79 14.88
C ILE A 420 12.41 22.34 15.64
N GLY A 421 13.59 22.40 15.02
CA GLY A 421 14.82 22.91 15.62
C GLY A 421 14.81 24.41 15.93
N LEU A 422 13.85 25.18 15.42
CA LEU A 422 13.68 26.61 15.75
C LEU A 422 12.91 26.83 17.07
N ILE A 423 12.26 25.78 17.59
CA ILE A 423 11.43 25.86 18.79
C ILE A 423 12.31 25.78 20.04
N LYS A 424 12.34 26.86 20.82
CA LYS A 424 13.19 26.94 22.04
C LYS A 424 12.60 26.21 23.25
N GLN A 425 11.27 26.21 23.38
CA GLN A 425 10.55 25.56 24.49
C GLN A 425 9.55 24.57 23.90
N GLY A 426 9.90 23.29 23.96
CA GLY A 426 9.13 22.20 23.37
C GLY A 426 8.11 21.62 24.35
N SER A 427 6.86 21.52 23.91
CA SER A 427 5.77 20.76 24.54
C SER A 427 5.97 19.25 24.44
N PHE A 428 5.07 18.52 25.08
CA PHE A 428 4.97 17.06 25.00
C PHE A 428 5.12 16.53 23.56
N LEU A 429 4.44 17.14 22.59
CA LEU A 429 4.47 16.72 21.19
C LEU A 429 5.83 16.93 20.53
N GLN A 430 6.41 18.12 20.63
CA GLN A 430 7.69 18.41 19.97
C GLN A 430 8.82 17.57 20.56
N ARG A 431 8.83 17.41 21.90
CA ARG A 431 9.81 16.54 22.57
C ARG A 431 9.62 15.08 22.14
N ALA A 432 8.38 14.59 22.11
CA ALA A 432 8.12 13.20 21.73
C ALA A 432 8.45 12.91 20.25
N LEU A 433 8.21 13.87 19.35
CA LEU A 433 8.58 13.78 17.93
C LEU A 433 10.10 13.70 17.75
N VAL A 434 10.86 14.59 18.40
CA VAL A 434 12.34 14.56 18.31
C VAL A 434 12.90 13.32 18.98
N PHE A 435 12.35 12.90 20.11
CA PHE A 435 12.77 11.66 20.76
C PHE A 435 12.56 10.46 19.84
N LYS A 436 11.38 10.32 19.20
CA LYS A 436 11.10 9.27 18.22
C LYS A 436 12.08 9.33 17.03
N LEU A 437 12.26 10.51 16.43
CA LEU A 437 13.19 10.69 15.30
C LEU A 437 14.61 10.26 15.66
N LEU A 438 15.14 10.72 16.80
CA LEU A 438 16.49 10.39 17.24
C LEU A 438 16.61 8.90 17.58
N ALA A 439 15.60 8.35 18.29
CA ALA A 439 15.52 6.93 18.62
C ALA A 439 15.56 6.04 17.37
N ASP A 440 14.80 6.38 16.33
CA ASP A 440 14.77 5.67 15.05
C ASP A 440 16.17 5.65 14.39
N ARG A 441 16.94 6.74 14.52
CA ARG A 441 18.28 6.86 13.92
C ARG A 441 19.36 6.11 14.70
N ILE A 442 19.20 5.95 16.01
CA ILE A 442 20.13 5.16 16.85
C ILE A 442 19.72 3.70 16.99
N GLY A 443 18.56 3.29 16.45
CA GLY A 443 18.06 1.92 16.49
C GLY A 443 17.33 1.53 17.78
N LEU A 444 16.77 2.50 18.50
CA LEU A 444 15.93 2.25 19.67
C LEU A 444 14.47 1.99 19.25
N PRO A 445 13.85 0.85 19.63
CA PRO A 445 12.45 0.57 19.34
C PRO A 445 11.54 1.43 20.22
N THR A 446 10.92 2.44 19.62
CA THR A 446 10.08 3.40 20.35
C THR A 446 8.75 3.61 19.63
N ASN A 447 7.67 3.65 20.39
CA ASN A 447 6.38 4.11 19.89
C ASN A 447 6.28 5.63 20.07
N LEU A 448 5.49 6.29 19.24
CA LEU A 448 5.07 7.67 19.42
C LEU A 448 3.55 7.72 19.50
N ILE A 449 3.03 8.28 20.59
CA ILE A 449 1.61 8.26 20.90
C ILE A 449 1.13 9.68 21.20
N ARG A 450 0.05 10.09 20.55
CA ARG A 450 -0.72 11.27 20.87
C ARG A 450 -1.82 10.88 21.87
N GLY A 451 -1.63 11.28 23.12
CA GLY A 451 -2.59 11.10 24.18
C GLY A 451 -3.70 12.16 24.18
N THR A 452 -4.42 12.26 25.29
CA THR A 452 -5.51 13.22 25.48
C THR A 452 -4.99 14.56 26.00
N TYR A 453 -5.81 15.62 25.87
CA TYR A 453 -5.53 16.94 26.43
C TYR A 453 -4.15 17.54 26.07
N GLY A 454 -3.69 17.29 24.84
CA GLY A 454 -2.40 17.81 24.36
C GLY A 454 -1.17 17.06 24.87
N ARG A 455 -1.34 15.91 25.53
CA ARG A 455 -0.24 15.01 25.91
C ARG A 455 0.20 14.19 24.71
N SER A 456 1.50 13.99 24.60
CA SER A 456 2.13 13.11 23.61
C SER A 456 3.39 12.56 24.24
N PHE A 457 3.66 11.28 24.01
CA PHE A 457 4.68 10.56 24.76
C PHE A 457 5.24 9.41 23.93
N ASN A 458 6.38 8.89 24.38
CA ASN A 458 7.01 7.73 23.78
C ASN A 458 6.94 6.55 24.73
N GLU A 459 6.70 5.38 24.15
CA GLU A 459 6.82 4.11 24.87
C GLU A 459 8.01 3.32 24.34
N VAL A 460 8.70 2.65 25.24
CA VAL A 460 9.88 1.83 24.95
C VAL A 460 9.70 0.44 25.55
N LEU A 461 10.18 -0.56 24.83
CA LEU A 461 10.16 -1.95 25.27
C LEU A 461 11.48 -2.28 25.98
N ILE A 462 11.39 -2.67 27.25
CA ILE A 462 12.57 -3.00 28.07
C ILE A 462 12.41 -4.41 28.65
N GLU A 463 13.52 -5.15 28.69
CA GLU A 463 13.58 -6.47 29.31
C GLU A 463 13.62 -6.34 30.84
N PRO A 464 12.78 -7.08 31.59
CA PRO A 464 12.78 -7.02 33.04
C PRO A 464 14.08 -7.60 33.62
N GLU A 465 14.62 -6.95 34.66
CA GLU A 465 15.90 -7.35 35.29
C GLU A 465 15.84 -8.70 36.01
N ASN A 466 14.64 -9.24 36.27
CA ASN A 466 14.41 -10.40 37.12
C ASN A 466 13.44 -11.42 36.49
N SER A 467 13.87 -12.15 35.47
CA SER A 467 13.28 -13.46 35.17
C SER A 467 14.12 -14.28 34.19
N LYS A 468 14.80 -15.31 34.71
CA LYS A 468 15.45 -16.38 33.94
C LYS A 468 14.44 -17.25 33.13
N SER A 469 13.21 -16.79 32.90
CA SER A 469 12.12 -17.62 32.37
C SER A 469 10.95 -16.87 31.70
N GLN A 470 11.01 -15.57 31.41
CA GLN A 470 9.89 -14.87 30.75
C GLN A 470 10.31 -14.17 29.46
N THR A 471 9.66 -14.54 28.36
CA THR A 471 9.74 -13.93 27.02
C THR A 471 8.89 -12.66 26.88
N TYR A 472 8.60 -11.97 27.98
CA TYR A 472 7.71 -10.79 27.97
C TYR A 472 8.53 -9.52 28.26
N ARG A 473 8.49 -8.57 27.32
CA ARG A 473 9.05 -7.22 27.50
C ARG A 473 7.97 -6.32 28.09
N ASP A 474 8.36 -5.52 29.09
CA ASP A 474 7.47 -4.54 29.71
C ASP A 474 7.53 -3.21 28.93
N LEU A 475 6.39 -2.55 28.79
CA LEU A 475 6.28 -1.21 28.22
C LEU A 475 6.51 -0.15 29.30
N TYR A 476 7.33 0.84 28.95
CA TYR A 476 7.63 2.00 29.78
C TYR A 476 7.39 3.28 28.99
N VAL A 477 6.74 4.26 29.62
CA VAL A 477 6.63 5.63 29.14
C VAL A 477 7.90 6.39 29.53
N VAL A 478 8.47 7.13 28.58
CA VAL A 478 9.62 8.01 28.84
C VAL A 478 9.13 9.39 29.24
N ASP A 479 9.45 9.83 30.45
CA ASP A 479 9.19 11.21 30.87
C ASP A 479 10.19 12.15 30.17
N LEU A 480 9.68 13.01 29.30
CA LEU A 480 10.45 14.05 28.60
C LEU A 480 10.20 15.46 29.15
N MET A 481 9.35 15.63 30.16
CA MET A 481 8.88 16.93 30.64
C MET A 481 9.34 17.23 32.06
N PHE A 482 8.96 16.40 33.04
CA PHE A 482 9.16 16.70 34.46
C PHE A 482 10.48 16.11 34.96
N GLN A 483 10.72 14.82 34.72
CA GLN A 483 11.96 14.12 35.04
C GLN A 483 12.54 13.49 33.76
N PRO A 484 13.20 14.30 32.90
CA PRO A 484 13.74 13.84 31.62
C PRO A 484 14.51 12.52 31.73
N GLY A 485 14.13 11.54 30.91
CA GLY A 485 14.79 10.23 30.86
C GLY A 485 14.29 9.21 31.88
N LYS A 486 13.38 9.59 32.81
CA LYS A 486 12.78 8.63 33.75
C LYS A 486 11.83 7.68 33.01
N LEU A 487 11.93 6.40 33.36
CA LEU A 487 11.09 5.33 32.84
C LEU A 487 9.91 5.07 33.77
N LEU A 488 8.70 5.30 33.29
CA LEU A 488 7.45 5.08 34.00
C LEU A 488 6.79 3.82 33.47
N LYS A 489 6.67 2.77 34.29
CA LYS A 489 6.00 1.53 33.86
C LYS A 489 4.53 1.83 33.52
N THR A 490 4.04 1.45 32.33
CA THR A 490 2.72 1.87 31.82
C THR A 490 1.55 1.52 32.75
N SER A 491 1.69 0.52 33.61
CA SER A 491 0.67 0.10 34.58
C SER A 491 0.60 0.96 35.86
N THR A 492 1.45 1.98 36.04
CA THR A 492 1.49 2.78 37.27
C THR A 492 0.61 4.03 37.17
N SER A 493 0.12 4.52 38.33
CA SER A 493 -0.61 5.81 38.41
C SER A 493 0.21 6.96 37.86
N GLU A 494 1.53 6.94 38.10
CA GLU A 494 2.45 7.97 37.61
C GLU A 494 2.49 8.04 36.08
N ALA A 495 2.46 6.89 35.39
CA ALA A 495 2.38 6.86 33.93
C ALA A 495 1.02 7.37 33.43
N LEU A 496 -0.08 7.05 34.11
CA LEU A 496 -1.42 7.54 33.75
C LEU A 496 -1.55 9.06 33.92
N GLU A 497 -0.99 9.62 35.00
CA GLU A 497 -0.91 11.08 35.23
C GLU A 497 -0.03 11.81 34.21
N TYR A 498 1.01 11.15 33.70
CA TYR A 498 1.86 11.71 32.66
C TYR A 498 1.13 11.76 31.30
N THR A 499 0.49 10.64 30.95
CA THR A 499 -0.13 10.39 29.64
C THR A 499 -1.53 11.01 29.49
N SER A 500 -2.22 11.27 30.61
CA SER A 500 -3.54 11.90 30.64
C SER A 500 -3.66 12.87 31.82
N ILE A 501 -4.41 13.95 31.62
CA ILE A 501 -4.86 14.77 32.74
C ILE A 501 -6.03 14.00 33.35
N ALA A 502 -5.84 13.38 34.51
CA ALA A 502 -6.91 12.73 35.24
C ALA A 502 -8.03 13.74 35.53
N CYS A 503 -9.26 13.42 35.14
CA CYS A 503 -10.46 14.13 35.57
C CYS A 503 -10.90 13.65 36.95
#